data_AF-A0A3G6REY5-F1
#
_entry.id   AF-A0A3G6REY5-F1
#
_cell.length_a   1.000
_cell.length_b   1.000
_cell.length_c   1.000
_cell.angle_alpha   90.00
_cell.angle_beta   90.00
_cell.angle_gamma   90.00
#
_symmetry.space_group_name_H-M   'P 1'
#
loop_
_entity.id
_entity.type
_entity.pdbx_description
1 polymer ?
#
loop_
_entity_poly.entity_id
_entity_poly.type
_entity_poly.pdbx_seq_one_letter_code
_entity_poly.pdbx_strand_id
1 'polypeptide(L)'
;MKMVKSNLNKTISLLVFFVSITIYSQKVNLIIFINDEIITSPLGLEFHNNTSTNTYKYTYSPGKEVDTDISDIFKENMILQFNAYGDKENLTKRYSYNIPLEAGLFNDTSFLIIKIYNLDKKEYRKKYCKSKELYIVDFHKSGLHINTGICK
;
A
#
# COMPACT_ATOMS: atom_id res chain seq x y z
N MET A 1 -31.21 -24.38 44.11
CA MET A 1 -31.24 -23.75 42.77
C MET A 1 -30.17 -22.65 42.57
N LYS A 2 -28.96 -22.77 43.16
CA LYS A 2 -27.85 -21.81 42.99
C LYS A 2 -26.70 -22.32 42.11
N MET A 3 -26.55 -23.65 41.95
CA MET A 3 -25.48 -24.25 41.14
C MET A 3 -25.64 -24.02 39.63
N VAL A 4 -26.88 -23.96 39.11
CA VAL A 4 -27.14 -23.77 37.67
C VAL A 4 -26.73 -22.37 37.19
N LYS A 5 -26.95 -21.33 38.01
CA LYS A 5 -26.55 -19.95 37.71
C LYS A 5 -25.03 -19.76 37.61
N SER A 6 -24.27 -20.49 38.41
CA SER A 6 -22.79 -20.42 38.41
C SER A 6 -22.18 -20.99 37.13
N ASN A 7 -22.71 -22.11 36.64
CA ASN A 7 -22.26 -22.72 35.38
C ASN A 7 -22.67 -21.91 34.15
N LEU A 8 -23.85 -21.27 34.18
CA LEU A 8 -24.32 -20.36 33.12
C LEU A 8 -23.43 -19.13 32.98
N ASN A 9 -23.02 -18.52 34.10
CA ASN A 9 -22.12 -17.35 34.08
C ASN A 9 -20.72 -17.70 33.54
N LYS A 10 -20.21 -18.91 33.85
CA LYS A 10 -18.93 -19.39 33.30
C LYS A 10 -18.98 -19.65 31.80
N THR A 11 -20.10 -20.18 31.29
CA THR A 11 -20.28 -20.40 29.84
C THR A 11 -20.43 -19.08 29.08
N ILE A 12 -21.16 -18.10 29.65
CA ILE A 12 -21.29 -16.77 29.07
C ILE A 12 -19.94 -16.04 29.04
N SER A 13 -19.16 -16.12 30.12
CA SER A 13 -17.82 -15.50 30.18
C SER A 13 -16.84 -16.10 29.16
N LEU A 14 -16.91 -17.42 28.92
CA LEU A 14 -16.10 -18.09 27.90
C LEU A 14 -16.52 -17.64 26.49
N LEU A 15 -17.82 -17.49 26.25
CA LEU A 15 -18.37 -17.09 24.95
C LEU A 15 -18.01 -15.64 24.61
N VAL A 16 -18.03 -14.73 25.59
CA VAL A 16 -17.57 -13.34 25.41
C VAL A 16 -16.08 -13.29 25.08
N PHE A 17 -15.25 -14.14 25.70
CA PHE A 17 -13.81 -14.22 25.41
C PHE A 17 -13.53 -14.73 23.99
N PHE A 18 -14.29 -15.71 23.49
CA PHE A 18 -14.15 -16.22 22.12
C PHE A 18 -14.65 -15.25 21.06
N VAL A 19 -15.71 -14.47 21.34
CA VAL A 19 -16.21 -13.45 20.40
C VAL A 19 -15.21 -12.29 20.25
N SER A 20 -14.37 -12.02 21.25
CA SER A 20 -13.32 -10.99 21.16
C SER A 20 -12.12 -11.34 20.27
N ILE A 21 -12.01 -12.56 19.75
CA ILE A 21 -10.97 -12.95 18.78
C ILE A 21 -11.54 -12.90 17.35
N THR A 22 -12.15 -11.78 16.97
CA THR A 22 -12.30 -11.47 15.55
C THR A 22 -10.96 -11.00 15.03
N ILE A 23 -10.32 -11.85 14.20
CA ILE A 23 -9.14 -11.50 13.41
C ILE A 23 -9.52 -10.28 12.58
N TYR A 24 -8.98 -9.11 12.93
CA TYR A 24 -9.19 -7.88 12.20
C TYR A 24 -8.35 -7.95 10.93
N SER A 25 -8.94 -8.39 9.81
CA SER A 25 -8.35 -8.15 8.49
C SER A 25 -8.59 -6.67 8.16
N GLN A 26 -7.49 -5.92 8.11
CA GLN A 26 -7.50 -4.54 7.63
C GLN A 26 -7.51 -4.61 6.11
N LYS A 27 -8.39 -3.83 5.50
CA LYS A 27 -8.44 -3.67 4.05
C LYS A 27 -8.01 -2.25 3.71
N VAL A 28 -7.12 -2.14 2.72
CA VAL A 28 -6.60 -0.84 2.29
C VAL A 28 -6.92 -0.63 0.81
N ASN A 29 -7.53 0.51 0.50
CA ASN A 29 -7.73 0.93 -0.87
C ASN A 29 -6.45 1.58 -1.42
N LEU A 30 -5.77 0.87 -2.31
CA LEU A 30 -4.57 1.37 -2.96
C LEU A 30 -4.96 2.24 -4.17
N ILE A 31 -4.34 3.41 -4.31
CA ILE A 31 -4.56 4.33 -5.44
C ILE A 31 -3.20 4.73 -5.98
N ILE A 32 -2.96 4.50 -7.27
CA ILE A 32 -1.67 4.80 -7.92
C ILE A 32 -1.86 5.94 -8.92
N PHE A 33 -1.05 6.99 -8.76
CA PHE A 33 -0.91 8.06 -9.73
C PHE A 33 0.46 7.99 -10.39
N ILE A 34 0.52 8.18 -11.70
CA ILE A 34 1.76 8.36 -12.46
C ILE A 34 1.64 9.67 -13.22
N ASN A 35 2.55 10.62 -12.97
CA ASN A 35 2.53 11.93 -13.62
C ASN A 35 1.17 12.64 -13.52
N ASP A 36 0.63 12.70 -12.30
CA ASP A 36 -0.68 13.30 -11.98
C ASP A 36 -1.91 12.61 -12.62
N GLU A 37 -1.72 11.51 -13.35
CA GLU A 37 -2.79 10.69 -13.91
C GLU A 37 -3.05 9.47 -13.02
N ILE A 38 -4.33 9.20 -12.72
CA ILE A 38 -4.72 7.99 -12.00
C ILE A 38 -4.62 6.78 -12.91
N ILE A 39 -3.97 5.71 -12.43
CA ILE A 39 -3.93 4.46 -13.17
C ILE A 39 -5.28 3.77 -13.03
N THR A 40 -6.00 3.67 -14.15
CA THR A 40 -7.32 3.04 -14.24
C THR A 40 -7.28 1.58 -14.71
N SER A 41 -6.22 1.20 -15.41
CA SER A 41 -6.03 -0.17 -15.93
C SER A 41 -5.52 -1.13 -14.85
N PRO A 42 -5.87 -2.43 -14.91
CA PRO A 42 -5.34 -3.42 -13.99
C PRO A 42 -3.81 -3.54 -14.08
N LEU A 43 -3.14 -3.70 -12.93
CA LEU A 43 -1.70 -3.90 -12.84
C LEU A 43 -1.35 -5.12 -11.98
N GLY A 44 -0.33 -5.87 -12.38
CA GLY A 44 0.30 -6.87 -11.51
C GLY A 44 1.28 -6.19 -10.56
N LEU A 45 0.95 -6.20 -9.26
CA LEU A 45 1.81 -5.73 -8.18
C LEU A 45 2.50 -6.92 -7.53
N GLU A 46 3.81 -6.78 -7.29
CA GLU A 46 4.58 -7.75 -6.51
C GLU A 46 5.20 -7.05 -5.31
N PHE A 47 4.92 -7.56 -4.12
CA PHE A 47 5.51 -7.09 -2.87
C PHE A 47 6.59 -8.08 -2.46
N HIS A 48 7.84 -7.61 -2.48
CA HIS A 48 9.01 -8.39 -2.09
C HIS A 48 9.47 -7.97 -0.71
N ASN A 49 9.75 -8.94 0.14
CA ASN A 49 10.39 -8.67 1.40
C ASN A 49 11.90 -8.50 1.17
N ASN A 50 12.52 -7.46 1.73
CA ASN A 50 13.95 -7.22 1.55
C ASN A 50 14.83 -8.21 2.34
N THR A 51 14.26 -8.86 3.36
CA THR A 51 14.95 -9.78 4.29
C THR A 51 14.59 -11.24 4.11
N SER A 52 13.47 -11.57 3.46
CA SER A 52 13.02 -12.95 3.21
C SER A 52 12.78 -13.21 1.72
N THR A 53 12.65 -14.49 1.34
CA THR A 53 12.31 -14.88 -0.04
C THR A 53 10.80 -14.79 -0.32
N ASN A 54 10.02 -14.20 0.58
CA ASN A 54 8.58 -14.12 0.45
C ASN A 54 8.20 -13.05 -0.58
N THR A 55 7.37 -13.46 -1.54
CA THR A 55 6.78 -12.57 -2.55
C THR A 55 5.27 -12.70 -2.49
N TYR A 56 4.58 -11.56 -2.42
CA TYR A 56 3.12 -11.48 -2.46
C TYR A 56 2.68 -10.84 -3.75
N LYS A 57 1.80 -11.50 -4.51
CA LYS A 57 1.32 -11.03 -5.81
C LYS A 57 -0.11 -10.55 -5.69
N TYR A 58 -0.38 -9.37 -6.20
CA TYR A 58 -1.71 -8.76 -6.16
C TYR A 58 -2.05 -8.15 -7.51
N THR A 59 -3.28 -8.37 -7.99
CA THR A 59 -3.80 -7.66 -9.17
C THR A 59 -4.53 -6.41 -8.72
N TYR A 60 -3.88 -5.27 -8.91
CA TYR A 60 -4.43 -3.95 -8.71
C TYR A 60 -5.51 -3.63 -9.73
N SER A 61 -6.58 -3.00 -9.26
CA SER A 61 -7.54 -2.28 -10.06
C SER A 61 -8.09 -1.13 -9.21
N PRO A 62 -8.42 0.04 -9.79
CA PRO A 62 -8.98 1.16 -9.03
C PRO A 62 -10.20 0.75 -8.21
N GLY A 63 -10.26 1.21 -6.96
CA GLY A 63 -11.38 0.95 -6.06
C GLY A 63 -11.45 -0.48 -5.51
N LYS A 64 -10.52 -1.36 -5.89
CA LYS A 64 -10.41 -2.70 -5.30
C LYS A 64 -9.54 -2.63 -4.06
N GLU A 65 -10.11 -3.10 -2.96
CA GLU A 65 -9.40 -3.21 -1.69
C GLU A 65 -8.33 -4.30 -1.78
N VAL A 66 -7.14 -3.97 -1.29
CA VAL A 66 -6.10 -4.97 -1.01
C VAL A 66 -6.47 -5.59 0.32
N ASP A 67 -6.82 -6.88 0.30
CA ASP A 67 -6.86 -7.67 1.52
C ASP A 67 -5.42 -7.91 1.93
N THR A 68 -5.00 -7.13 2.90
CA THR A 68 -3.67 -7.21 3.46
C THR A 68 -3.76 -8.16 4.62
N ASP A 69 -3.92 -9.45 4.34
CA ASP A 69 -4.05 -10.44 5.39
C ASP A 69 -2.79 -10.38 6.27
N ILE A 70 -3.03 -10.01 7.52
CA ILE A 70 -2.09 -9.28 8.37
C ILE A 70 -1.12 -10.27 9.01
N SER A 71 0.08 -10.41 8.44
CA SER A 71 1.24 -10.71 9.27
C SER A 71 2.56 -10.22 8.69
N ASP A 72 2.77 -10.28 7.37
CA ASP A 72 4.14 -10.18 6.84
C ASP A 72 4.39 -8.89 6.06
N ILE A 73 3.44 -8.46 5.22
CA ILE A 73 3.59 -7.23 4.39
C ILE A 73 3.72 -5.97 5.27
N PHE A 74 3.18 -6.01 6.49
CA PHE A 74 3.07 -4.84 7.38
C PHE A 74 4.15 -4.71 8.43
N LYS A 75 4.91 -5.78 8.69
CA LYS A 75 5.92 -5.80 9.76
C LYS A 75 7.33 -5.51 9.27
N GLU A 76 7.56 -5.59 7.95
CA GLU A 76 8.90 -5.54 7.38
C GLU A 76 9.01 -4.47 6.29
N ASN A 77 10.25 -4.10 5.97
CA ASN A 77 10.55 -3.19 4.87
C ASN A 77 10.32 -3.93 3.55
N MET A 78 9.20 -3.63 2.90
CA MET A 78 8.80 -4.25 1.65
C MET A 78 9.24 -3.41 0.45
N ILE A 79 9.41 -4.05 -0.69
CA ILE A 79 9.63 -3.43 -1.98
C ILE A 79 8.41 -3.71 -2.84
N LEU A 80 7.71 -2.66 -3.26
CA LEU A 80 6.64 -2.74 -4.26
C LEU A 80 7.25 -2.66 -5.66
N GLN A 81 7.10 -3.73 -6.42
CA GLN A 81 7.53 -3.82 -7.81
C GLN A 81 6.34 -3.97 -8.74
N PHE A 82 6.31 -3.16 -9.81
CA PHE A 82 5.35 -3.33 -10.89
C PHE A 82 5.83 -2.64 -12.17
N ASN A 83 5.19 -2.99 -13.27
CA ASN A 83 5.37 -2.30 -14.54
C ASN A 83 4.12 -1.53 -14.88
N ALA A 84 4.27 -0.28 -15.31
CA ALA A 84 3.17 0.50 -15.86
C ALA A 84 3.62 1.29 -17.08
N TYR A 85 2.65 1.67 -17.89
CA TYR A 85 2.86 2.54 -19.02
C TYR A 85 2.72 3.99 -18.55
N GLY A 86 3.68 4.85 -18.90
CA GLY A 86 3.54 6.29 -18.73
C GLY A 86 3.02 6.91 -20.02
N ASP A 87 2.08 7.84 -19.89
CA ASP A 87 1.47 8.47 -21.06
C ASP A 87 2.49 9.23 -21.91
N LYS A 88 2.42 8.94 -23.21
CA LYS A 88 2.86 9.81 -24.28
C LYS A 88 1.97 9.57 -25.48
N GLU A 89 1.51 10.65 -26.09
CA GLU A 89 0.63 10.73 -27.27
C GLU A 89 1.03 9.89 -28.50
N ASN A 90 2.11 9.10 -28.50
CA ASN A 90 2.44 8.20 -29.63
C ASN A 90 3.37 7.01 -29.30
N LEU A 91 3.87 6.84 -28.08
CA LEU A 91 4.72 5.70 -27.71
C LEU A 91 4.51 5.34 -26.24
N THR A 92 3.84 4.21 -25.99
CA THR A 92 3.62 3.67 -24.65
C THR A 92 4.95 3.21 -24.06
N LYS A 93 5.63 4.09 -23.32
CA LYS A 93 6.87 3.74 -22.64
C LYS A 93 6.53 2.93 -21.39
N ARG A 94 7.07 1.71 -21.32
CA ARG A 94 6.96 0.85 -20.14
C ARG A 94 8.01 1.25 -19.12
N TYR A 95 7.58 1.59 -17.92
CA TYR A 95 8.44 1.85 -16.77
C TYR A 95 8.37 0.67 -15.80
N SER A 96 9.50 0.34 -15.20
CA SER A 96 9.61 -0.63 -14.12
C SER A 96 9.86 0.14 -12.83
N TYR A 97 8.94 0.04 -11.89
CA TYR A 97 9.02 0.70 -10.60
C TYR A 97 9.47 -0.30 -9.55
N ASN A 98 10.39 0.14 -8.70
CA ASN A 98 10.86 -0.57 -7.51
C ASN A 98 10.83 0.44 -6.36
N ILE A 99 9.79 0.35 -5.53
CA ILE A 99 9.45 1.36 -4.54
C ILE A 99 9.64 0.76 -3.15
N PRO A 100 10.62 1.22 -2.35
CA PRO A 100 10.73 0.82 -0.97
C PRO A 100 9.54 1.38 -0.18
N LEU A 101 8.92 0.51 0.62
CA LEU A 101 7.78 0.81 1.48
C LEU A 101 8.26 0.76 2.93
N GLU A 102 7.96 1.81 3.68
CA GLU A 102 8.24 1.86 5.11
C GLU A 102 7.35 0.87 5.88
N ALA A 103 7.91 0.25 6.92
CA ALA A 103 7.14 -0.59 7.83
C ALA A 103 5.94 0.18 8.41
N GLY A 104 4.77 -0.46 8.43
CA GLY A 104 3.52 0.17 8.89
C GLY A 104 2.92 1.24 7.97
N LEU A 105 3.40 1.39 6.72
CA LEU A 105 2.82 2.32 5.75
C LEU A 105 1.32 2.08 5.56
N PHE A 106 0.89 0.83 5.55
CA PHE A 106 -0.51 0.44 5.37
C PHE A 106 -1.31 0.34 6.67
N ASN A 107 -0.70 0.53 7.85
CA ASN A 107 -1.40 0.45 9.13
C ASN A 107 -2.29 1.68 9.34
N ASP A 108 -3.42 1.46 10.02
CA ASP A 108 -4.37 2.49 10.48
C ASP A 108 -4.85 3.43 9.36
N THR A 109 -4.96 2.93 8.14
CA THR A 109 -5.45 3.70 7.00
C THR A 109 -6.44 2.90 6.16
N SER A 110 -7.50 3.57 5.73
CA SER A 110 -8.48 3.02 4.79
C SER A 110 -8.02 3.14 3.34
N PHE A 111 -7.08 4.05 3.05
CA PHE A 111 -6.51 4.23 1.72
C PHE A 111 -5.01 4.54 1.76
N LEU A 112 -4.31 4.20 0.70
CA LEU A 112 -2.93 4.59 0.45
C LEU A 112 -2.80 5.11 -0.98
N ILE A 113 -2.35 6.35 -1.12
CA ILE A 113 -2.06 6.95 -2.43
C ILE A 113 -0.57 6.92 -2.67
N ILE A 114 -0.15 6.29 -3.76
CA ILE A 114 1.24 6.29 -4.25
C ILE A 114 1.28 7.20 -5.48
N LYS A 115 1.97 8.34 -5.39
CA LYS A 115 2.17 9.25 -6.51
C LYS A 115 3.58 9.09 -7.04
N ILE A 116 3.70 8.88 -8.34
CA ILE A 116 4.97 8.64 -9.01
C ILE A 116 5.17 9.69 -10.09
N TYR A 117 6.31 10.37 -10.08
CA TYR A 117 6.65 11.41 -11.06
C TYR A 117 7.89 10.99 -11.83
N ASN A 118 7.74 10.71 -13.13
CA ASN A 118 8.85 10.29 -13.97
C ASN A 118 9.72 11.50 -14.37
N LEU A 119 11.02 11.45 -14.08
CA LEU A 119 11.93 12.57 -14.33
C LEU A 119 12.44 12.66 -15.77
N ASP A 120 11.98 11.78 -16.66
CA ASP A 120 12.15 11.97 -18.10
C ASP A 120 11.17 12.99 -18.68
N LYS A 121 10.03 13.25 -18.01
CA LYS A 121 9.17 14.40 -18.32
C LYS A 121 9.82 15.69 -17.83
N LYS A 122 9.94 16.66 -18.75
CA LYS A 122 10.63 17.94 -18.52
C LYS A 122 10.05 18.73 -17.34
N GLU A 123 8.74 18.65 -17.12
CA GLU A 123 8.05 19.33 -16.02
C GLU A 123 8.51 18.82 -14.65
N TYR A 124 8.49 17.49 -14.42
CA TYR A 124 8.92 16.90 -13.16
C TYR A 124 10.43 16.98 -12.97
N ARG A 125 11.21 16.84 -14.04
CA ARG A 125 12.67 17.04 -13.98
C ARG A 125 13.04 18.43 -13.47
N LYS A 126 12.31 19.47 -13.91
CA LYS A 126 12.52 20.84 -13.41
C LYS A 126 12.10 20.97 -11.96
N LYS A 127 10.94 20.39 -11.60
CA LYS A 127 10.39 20.42 -10.24
C LYS A 127 11.31 19.70 -9.23
N TYR A 128 11.92 18.59 -9.62
CA TYR A 128 12.78 17.75 -8.78
C TYR A 128 14.23 17.73 -9.26
N CYS A 129 14.74 18.90 -9.65
CA CYS A 129 16.03 19.12 -10.30
C CYS A 129 17.28 18.58 -9.57
N LYS A 130 17.18 18.34 -8.25
CA LYS A 130 18.28 17.82 -7.42
C LYS A 130 18.27 16.29 -7.30
N SER A 131 17.20 15.62 -7.72
CA SER A 131 17.13 14.17 -7.64
C SER A 131 18.08 13.51 -8.64
N LYS A 132 18.72 12.43 -8.21
CA LYS A 132 19.54 11.56 -9.05
C LYS A 132 18.78 10.32 -9.54
N GLU A 133 17.54 10.16 -9.10
CA GLU A 133 16.71 9.00 -9.42
C GLU A 133 16.00 9.16 -10.77
N LEU A 134 15.40 8.08 -11.28
CA LEU A 134 14.65 8.11 -12.55
C LEU A 134 13.21 8.60 -12.37
N TYR A 135 12.67 8.47 -11.17
CA TYR A 135 11.35 8.92 -10.78
C TYR A 135 11.38 9.35 -9.31
N ILE A 136 10.34 10.05 -8.89
CA ILE A 136 10.11 10.44 -7.50
C ILE A 136 8.81 9.80 -7.03
N VAL A 137 8.77 9.37 -5.77
CA VAL A 137 7.57 8.78 -5.17
C VAL A 137 7.15 9.58 -3.94
N ASP A 138 5.87 9.96 -3.89
CA ASP A 138 5.23 10.52 -2.70
C ASP A 138 4.13 9.58 -2.20
N PHE A 139 4.07 9.39 -0.89
CA PHE A 139 3.00 8.63 -0.24
C PHE A 139 2.04 9.57 0.48
N HIS A 140 0.74 9.28 0.36
CA HIS A 140 -0.31 9.94 1.13
C HIS A 140 -1.25 8.92 1.75
N LYS A 141 -1.46 9.05 3.06
CA LYS A 141 -2.49 8.33 3.83
C LYS A 141 -3.11 9.25 4.87
N SER A 142 -4.13 8.80 5.60
CA SER A 142 -4.74 9.59 6.67
C SER A 142 -3.65 10.16 7.61
N GLY A 143 -3.52 11.49 7.67
CA GLY A 143 -2.62 12.20 8.58
C GLY A 143 -1.11 12.22 8.24
N LEU A 144 -0.64 11.57 7.17
CA LEU A 144 0.78 11.54 6.79
C LEU A 144 0.97 11.91 5.31
N HIS A 145 1.73 12.98 5.07
CA HIS A 145 2.26 13.33 3.75
C HIS A 145 3.78 13.33 3.83
N ILE A 146 4.39 12.38 3.12
CA ILE A 146 5.84 12.38 2.91
C ILE A 146 6.09 13.21 1.64
N ASN A 147 6.61 14.42 1.80
CA ASN A 147 6.90 15.32 0.69
C ASN A 147 8.36 15.16 0.26
N THR A 148 8.58 14.76 -0.98
CA THR A 148 9.91 14.73 -1.57
C THR A 148 10.36 16.15 -1.93
N GLY A 149 11.59 16.51 -1.52
CA GLY A 149 12.10 17.88 -1.61
C GLY A 149 11.99 18.49 -3.02
N ILE A 150 11.13 19.49 -3.16
CA ILE A 150 10.92 20.25 -4.41
C ILE A 150 12.02 21.31 -4.56
N CYS A 151 12.52 21.51 -5.79
CA CYS A 151 13.34 22.67 -6.11
C CYS A 151 12.46 23.93 -6.09
N LYS A 152 12.76 24.87 -5.17
CA LYS A 152 12.18 26.23 -5.19
C LYS A 152 12.81 27.06 -6.30
#